data_AF-A0A9W8KAN3-F1
#
_entry.id   AF-A0A9W8KAN3-F1
#
_cell.length_a   1.000
_cell.length_b   1.000
_cell.length_c   1.000
_cell.angle_alpha   90.00
_cell.angle_beta   90.00
_cell.angle_gamma   90.00
#
_symmetry.space_group_name_H-M   'P 1'
#
loop_
_entity.id
_entity.type
_entity.pdbx_description
1 polymer ?
#
loop_
_entity_poly.entity_id
_entity_poly.type
_entity_poly.pdbx_seq_one_letter_code
_entity_poly.pdbx_strand_id
1 'polypeptide(L)' 'MSLRDTDSLEVLGQLATEIGAGLTKQQISIAMSLLRQGVNPSALVAITQELRKEQHHATNNDSKHQSHQ' A
#
# COMPACT_ATOMS: atom_id res chain seq x y z
N MET A 1 -12.39 17.11 2.00
CA MET A 1 -11.01 16.89 2.50
C MET A 1 -10.55 18.23 3.07
N SER A 2 -10.33 18.32 4.38
CA SER A 2 -9.95 19.58 5.03
C SER A 2 -8.47 19.88 4.72
N LEU A 3 -8.05 21.15 4.72
CA LEU A 3 -6.64 21.53 4.49
C LEU A 3 -5.68 20.76 5.43
N ARG A 4 -6.13 20.52 6.67
CA ARG A 4 -5.40 19.74 7.69
C ARG A 4 -5.17 18.27 7.30
N ASP A 5 -6.06 17.68 6.52
CA ASP A 5 -5.91 16.29 6.04
C ASP A 5 -4.81 16.20 4.98
N THR A 6 -4.63 17.25 4.18
CA THR A 6 -3.59 17.32 3.15
C THR A 6 -2.21 17.40 3.79
N ASP A 7 -2.01 18.33 4.73
CA ASP A 7 -0.74 18.47 5.46
C ASP A 7 -0.34 17.17 6.18
N SER A 8 -1.32 16.53 6.82
CA SER A 8 -1.12 15.24 7.49
C SER A 8 -0.70 14.14 6.50
N LEU A 9 -1.30 14.10 5.31
CA LEU A 9 -0.96 13.12 4.28
C LEU A 9 0.44 13.35 3.70
N GLU A 10 0.87 14.60 3.60
CA GLU A 10 2.23 14.93 3.15
C GLU A 10 3.29 14.47 4.15
N VAL A 11 3.08 14.79 5.43
CA VAL A 11 3.99 14.35 6.51
C VAL A 11 4.05 12.82 6.59
N LEU A 12 2.90 12.14 6.52
CA LEU A 12 2.84 10.68 6.53
C LEU A 12 3.49 10.06 5.29
N GLY A 13 3.34 10.67 4.12
CA GLY A 13 4.02 10.25 2.89
C GLY A 13 5.54 10.39 2.96
N GLN A 14 6.02 11.50 3.53
CA GLN A 14 7.45 11.72 3.78
C GLN A 14 7.97 10.65 4.75
N LEU A 15 7.30 10.46 5.89
CA LEU A 15 7.70 9.48 6.89
C LEU A 15 7.73 8.05 6.31
N ALA A 16 6.71 7.67 5.54
CA ALA A 16 6.66 6.36 4.88
C ALA A 16 7.83 6.12 3.91
N THR A 17 8.35 7.19 3.30
CA THR A 17 9.53 7.14 2.43
C THR A 17 10.79 6.95 3.27
N GLU A 18 10.99 7.76 4.31
CA GLU A 18 12.16 7.71 5.20
C GLU A 18 12.31 6.36 5.91
N ILE A 19 11.20 5.74 6.34
CA ILE A 19 11.23 4.44 7.01
C ILE A 19 11.23 3.25 6.05
N GLY A 20 11.19 3.50 4.74
CA GLY A 20 11.17 2.43 3.72
C GLY A 20 9.90 1.57 3.74
N ALA A 21 8.73 2.12 4.13
CA ALA A 21 7.47 1.38 4.20
C ALA A 21 6.91 1.02 2.80
N GLY A 22 7.39 1.69 1.75
CA GLY A 22 6.95 1.47 0.37
C GLY A 22 5.47 1.77 0.17
N LEU A 23 4.96 2.81 0.83
CA LEU A 23 3.56 3.24 0.73
C LEU A 23 3.46 4.55 -0.05
N THR A 24 2.59 4.59 -1.05
CA THR A 24 2.29 5.82 -1.80
C THR A 24 1.29 6.69 -1.03
N LYS A 25 1.26 8.01 -1.32
CA LYS A 25 0.25 8.93 -0.73
C LYS A 25 -1.19 8.42 -0.94
N GLN A 26 -1.49 7.81 -2.09
CA GLN A 26 -2.80 7.20 -2.36
C GLN A 26 -3.08 6.00 -1.45
N GLN A 27 -2.11 5.10 -1.26
CA GLN A 27 -2.25 3.95 -0.36
C GLN A 27 -2.45 4.39 1.09
N ILE A 28 -1.73 5.42 1.54
CA ILE A 28 -1.89 6.00 2.88
C ILE A 28 -3.29 6.59 3.05
N SER A 29 -3.80 7.32 2.06
CA SER A 29 -5.15 7.90 2.09
C SER A 29 -6.24 6.83 2.18
N ILE A 30 -6.09 5.72 1.46
CA ILE A 30 -6.99 4.56 1.53
C ILE A 30 -6.90 3.91 2.91
N ALA A 31 -5.69 3.63 3.41
CA ALA A 31 -5.49 3.03 4.73
C ALA A 31 -6.12 3.88 5.84
N MET A 32 -5.92 5.21 5.81
CA MET A 32 -6.54 6.14 6.76
C MET A 32 -8.07 6.11 6.69
N SER A 33 -8.64 5.97 5.48
CA SER A 33 -10.09 5.89 5.29
C SER A 33 -10.67 4.59 5.85
N LEU A 34 -9.95 3.47 5.73
CA LEU A 34 -10.36 2.18 6.30
C LEU A 34 -10.23 2.20 7.83
N LEU A 35 -9.13 2.76 8.36
CA LEU A 35 -8.94 2.91 9.80
C LEU A 35 -10.03 3.79 10.44
N ARG A 36 -10.44 4.88 9.77
CA ARG A 36 -11.57 5.71 10.22
C ARG A 36 -12.91 4.98 10.26
N GLN A 37 -13.09 3.93 9.46
CA GLN A 37 -14.27 3.08 9.47
C GLN A 37 -14.21 1.98 10.55
N GLY A 38 -13.14 1.94 11.36
CA GLY A 38 -12.97 0.95 12.42
C GLY A 38 -12.33 -0.36 11.95
N VAL A 39 -11.77 -0.41 10.74
CA VAL A 39 -11.01 -1.58 10.29
C VAL A 39 -9.81 -1.80 11.21
N ASN A 40 -9.63 -3.05 11.65
CA ASN A 40 -8.53 -3.42 12.52
C ASN A 40 -7.17 -3.19 11.82
N PRO A 41 -6.21 -2.47 12.43
CA PRO A 41 -4.92 -2.17 11.81
C PRO A 41 -4.11 -3.42 11.45
N SER A 42 -4.06 -4.42 12.33
CA SER A 42 -3.31 -5.66 12.10
C SER A 42 -3.90 -6.47 10.96
N ALA A 43 -5.23 -6.51 10.82
CA ALA A 43 -5.90 -7.15 9.70
C ALA A 43 -5.59 -6.44 8.37
N LEU A 44 -5.61 -5.10 8.36
CA LEU A 44 -5.26 -4.31 7.18
C LEU A 44 -3.82 -4.56 6.72
N VAL A 45 -2.89 -4.67 7.67
CA VAL A 45 -1.49 -5.03 7.38
C VAL A 45 -1.41 -6.42 6.74
N ALA A 46 -2.09 -7.42 7.31
CA ALA A 46 -2.09 -8.78 6.79
C ALA A 46 -2.60 -8.83 5.34
N ILE A 47 -3.72 -8.16 5.06
CA ILE A 47 -4.31 -8.07 3.70
C ILE A 47 -3.33 -7.39 2.75
N THR A 48 -2.74 -6.26 3.16
CA THR A 48 -1.80 -5.51 2.31
C THR A 48 -0.54 -6.32 1.99
N GLN A 49 -0.03 -7.09 2.95
CA GLN A 49 1.11 -7.98 2.74
C GLN A 49 0.75 -9.10 1.76
N GLU A 50 -0.43 -9.69 1.87
CA GLU A 50 -0.86 -10.75 0.97
C GLU A 50 -1.03 -10.25 -0.46
N LEU A 51 -1.69 -9.11 -0.65
CA LEU A 51 -1.84 -8.47 -1.97
C LEU A 51 -0.48 -8.17 -2.63
N ARG A 52 0.51 -7.69 -1.85
CA ARG A 52 1.86 -7.45 -2.36
C ARG A 52 2.52 -8.76 -2.83
N LYS A 53 2.37 -9.86 -2.09
CA LYS A 53 2.89 -11.17 -2.50
C LYS A 53 2.23 -11.62 -3.81
N GLU A 54 0.92 -11.49 -3.95
CA GLU A 54 0.21 -11.90 -5.17
C GLU A 54 0.70 -11.13 -6.40
N GLN A 55 0.96 -9.82 -6.28
CA GLN A 55 1.53 -9.03 -7.35
C GLN A 55 2.91 -9.56 -7.80
N HIS A 56 3.79 -9.90 -6.85
CA HIS A 56 5.08 -10.49 -7.18
C HIS A 56 4.95 -11.85 -7.88
N HIS A 57 4.02 -12.71 -7.44
CA HIS A 57 3.79 -14.01 -8.09
C HIS A 57 3.23 -13.87 -9.51
N ALA A 58 2.32 -12.92 -9.75
CA ALA A 58 1.79 -12.65 -11.08
C ALA A 58 2.90 -12.25 -12.07
N THR A 59 3.78 -11.32 -11.68
CA THR A 59 4.90 -10.87 -12.54
C THR A 59 5.89 -12.00 -12.89
N ASN A 60 6.05 -12.98 -12.00
CA ASN A 60 6.99 -14.08 -12.20
C ASN A 60 6.45 -15.17 -13.14
N ASN A 61 5.12 -15.31 -13.24
CA ASN A 61 4.49 -16.28 -14.13
C ASN A 61 4.42 -15.81 -15.59
N ASP A 62 4.21 -14.52 -15.83
CA ASP A 62 4.27 -13.94 -17.19
C ASP A 62 5.65 -14.14 -17.84
N SER A 63 6.73 -14.03 -17.04
CA SER A 63 8.11 -14.19 -17.52
C SER A 63 8.45 -15.63 -17.97
N LYS A 64 7.74 -16.64 -17.45
CA LYS A 64 7.95 -18.05 -17.80
C LYS A 64 7.21 -18.48 -19.07
N HIS A 65 6.18 -17.75 -19.51
CA HIS A 65 5.40 -18.10 -20.70
C HIS A 65 6.03 -17.61 -22.02
N GLN A 66 7.05 -16.76 -21.99
CA GLN A 66 7.70 -16.21 -23.19
C GLN A 66 8.98 -16.95 -23.64
N SER A 67 9.43 -17.98 -22.93
CA SER A 67 10.71 -18.67 -23.22
C SER A 67 10.58 -20.02 -23.94
N HIS A 68 9.41 -20.37 -24.48
CA HIS A 68 9.17 -21.63 -25.22
C HIS A 68 8.47 -21.46 -26.58
N GLN A 69 8.80 -20.42 -27.35
CA GLN A 69 8.52 -20.38 -28.80
C GLN A 69 9.76 -20.00 -29.58
#